data_AF-A0A3P7IRX3-F1
#
_entry.id   AF-A0A3P7IRX3-F1
#
_cell.length_a   1.000
_cell.length_b   1.000
_cell.length_c   1.000
_cell.angle_alpha   90.00
_cell.angle_beta   90.00
_cell.angle_gamma   90.00
#
_symmetry.space_group_name_H-M   'P 1'
#
loop_
_entity.id
_entity.type
_entity.pdbx_description
1 polymer ?
#
loop_
_entity_poly.entity_id
_entity_poly.type
_entity_poly.pdbx_seq_one_letter_code
_entity_poly.pdbx_strand_id
1 'polypeptide(L)' 'MYVKLVEALCNEHNIPLIKVADKKIIGEWCGLCKYDKEGKARKVVGCSCAVVKDYGNEEQGKQVLQQYFDSKK' A
#
# COMPACT_ATOMS: atom_id res chain seq x y z
N MET A 1 -5.85 -15.01 -10.15
CA MET A 1 -6.63 -15.68 -9.08
C MET A 1 -6.46 -14.98 -7.74
N TYR A 2 -5.23 -14.72 -7.29
CA TYR A 2 -4.94 -13.98 -6.06
C TYR A 2 -5.55 -12.57 -5.99
N VAL A 3 -5.34 -11.74 -7.03
CA VAL A 3 -5.86 -10.36 -7.05
C VAL A 3 -7.39 -10.30 -6.93
N LYS A 4 -8.09 -11.16 -7.69
CA LYS A 4 -9.57 -11.24 -7.65
C LYS A 4 -10.12 -11.64 -6.28
N LEU A 5 -9.41 -12.53 -5.56
CA LEU A 5 -9.81 -12.96 -4.22
C LEU A 5 -9.62 -11.83 -3.21
N VAL A 6 -8.49 -11.12 -3.28
CA VAL A 6 -8.24 -9.94 -2.43
C VAL A 6 -9.26 -8.84 -2.72
N GLU A 7 -9.57 -8.58 -4.00
CA GLU A 7 -10.61 -7.62 -4.38
C GLU A 7 -11.99 -7.99 -3.82
N ALA A 8 -12.40 -9.26 -3.92
CA ALA A 8 -13.68 -9.73 -3.41
C ALA A 8 -13.78 -9.60 -1.87
N LEU A 9 -12.74 -10.00 -1.15
CA LEU A 9 -12.69 -9.88 0.31
C LEU A 9 -12.70 -8.42 0.78
N CYS A 10 -11.94 -7.55 0.11
CA CYS A 10 -11.95 -6.13 0.42
C CYS A 10 -13.33 -5.50 0.17
N ASN A 11 -14.03 -5.92 -0.88
CA ASN A 11 -15.38 -5.45 -1.18
C ASN A 11 -16.42 -5.93 -0.15
N GLU A 12 -16.34 -7.19 0.28
CA GLU A 12 -17.26 -7.75 1.29
C GLU A 12 -17.12 -7.05 2.65
N HIS A 13 -15.89 -6.80 3.09
CA HIS A 13 -15.60 -6.15 4.37
C HIS A 13 -15.56 -4.62 4.31
N ASN A 14 -15.93 -4.00 3.18
CA ASN A 14 -15.87 -2.54 2.97
C ASN A 14 -14.50 -1.93 3.30
N ILE A 15 -13.42 -2.65 2.96
CA ILE A 15 -12.05 -2.19 3.15
C ILE A 15 -11.61 -1.45 1.88
N PRO A 16 -11.16 -0.19 1.98
CA PRO A 16 -10.71 0.55 0.82
C PRO A 16 -9.44 -0.07 0.21
N LEU A 17 -9.46 -0.29 -1.11
CA LEU A 17 -8.37 -0.94 -1.84
C LEU A 17 -7.70 0.03 -2.83
N ILE A 18 -6.37 0.12 -2.77
CA ILE A 18 -5.55 0.88 -3.73
C ILE A 18 -4.81 -0.10 -4.63
N LYS A 19 -4.99 0.03 -5.96
CA LYS A 19 -4.26 -0.76 -6.96
C LYS A 19 -3.03 0.00 -7.44
N VAL A 20 -1.88 -0.67 -7.42
CA VAL A 20 -0.61 -0.16 -7.94
C VAL A 20 -0.09 -1.15 -8.99
N ALA A 21 0.49 -0.65 -10.09
CA ALA A 21 0.91 -1.48 -11.22
C ALA A 21 2.14 -2.36 -10.89
N ASP A 22 3.09 -1.83 -10.11
CA ASP A 22 4.37 -2.48 -9.86
C ASP A 22 4.54 -2.98 -8.42
N LYS A 23 4.74 -4.29 -8.27
CA LYS A 23 5.04 -4.94 -6.99
C LYS A 23 6.32 -4.44 -6.32
N LYS A 24 7.29 -3.94 -7.10
CA LYS A 24 8.55 -3.38 -6.58
C LYS A 24 8.32 -2.03 -5.90
N ILE A 25 7.42 -1.20 -6.44
CA ILE A 25 7.07 0.10 -5.83
C ILE A 25 6.44 -0.14 -4.46
N ILE A 26 5.49 -1.08 -4.37
CA ILE A 26 4.87 -1.45 -3.08
C ILE A 26 5.93 -1.98 -2.10
N GLY A 27 6.84 -2.83 -2.58
CA GLY A 27 7.95 -3.35 -1.78
C GLY A 27 8.82 -2.24 -1.20
N GLU A 28 9.17 -1.24 -2.01
CA GLU A 28 9.94 -0.08 -1.57
C GLU A 28 9.17 0.78 -0.56
N TRP A 29 7.88 1.06 -0.78
CA TRP A 29 7.03 1.80 0.17
C TRP A 29 6.85 1.08 1.50
N CYS A 30 6.80 -0.26 1.49
CA CYS A 30 6.77 -1.07 2.70
C CYS A 30 8.14 -1.18 3.40
N GLY A 31 9.19 -0.56 2.85
CA GLY A 31 10.55 -0.64 3.40
C GLY A 31 11.23 -1.98 3.16
N LEU A 32 10.72 -2.83 2.26
CA LEU A 32 11.31 -4.11 1.87
C LEU A 32 12.46 -3.92 0.86
N CYS A 33 13.32 -2.95 1.11
CA CYS A 33 14.49 -2.65 0.30
C CYS A 33 15.71 -2.33 1.16
N LYS A 34 16.89 -2.41 0.56
CA LYS A 34 18.14 -1.97 1.20
C LYS A 34 18.59 -0.68 0.53
N TYR A 35 18.84 0.35 1.32
CA TYR A 35 19.37 1.60 0.80
C TYR A 35 20.90 1.53 0.76
N ASP A 36 21.49 1.90 -0.38
CA ASP A 36 22.93 2.16 -0.49
C ASP A 36 23.28 3.52 0.15
N LYS A 37 24.56 3.81 0.34
CA LYS A 37 25.05 5.06 0.98
C LYS A 37 24.61 6.35 0.26
N GLU A 38 24.24 6.24 -1.02
CA GLU A 38 23.69 7.34 -1.84
C GLU A 38 22.16 7.46 -1.75
N GLY A 39 21.49 6.68 -0.90
CA GLY A 39 20.03 6.70 -0.73
C GLY A 39 19.23 6.00 -1.83
N LYS A 40 19.89 5.32 -2.78
CA LYS A 40 19.21 4.53 -3.81
C LYS A 40 18.76 3.18 -3.25
N ALA A 41 17.50 2.84 -3.49
CA ALA A 41 16.93 1.55 -3.09
C ALA A 41 17.43 0.42 -3.97
N ARG A 42 18.06 -0.57 -3.35
CA ARG A 42 18.67 -1.75 -3.99
C ARG A 42 18.17 -3.01 -3.28
N LYS A 43 18.16 -4.13 -4.01
CA LYS A 43 17.58 -5.41 -3.56
C LYS A 43 16.13 -5.27 -3.05
N VAL A 44 15.29 -4.54 -3.79
CA VAL A 44 13.87 -4.37 -3.48
C VAL A 44 13.16 -5.73 -3.62
N VAL A 45 12.56 -6.20 -2.53
CA VAL A 45 11.70 -7.38 -2.53
C VAL A 45 10.30 -6.92 -2.93
N GLY A 46 9.75 -7.52 -4.00
CA GLY A 46 8.41 -7.17 -4.45
C GLY A 46 7.36 -7.58 -3.42
N CYS A 47 6.46 -6.65 -3.08
CA CYS A 47 5.31 -6.93 -2.23
C CYS A 47 4.07 -7.09 -3.10
N SER A 48 3.30 -8.16 -2.88
CA SER A 48 2.06 -8.41 -3.61
C SER A 48 0.87 -7.71 -2.97
N CYS A 49 0.80 -7.69 -1.63
CA CYS A 49 -0.25 -7.02 -0.86
C CYS A 49 0.32 -6.56 0.48
N ALA A 50 -0.07 -5.36 0.91
CA ALA A 50 0.21 -4.84 2.23
C ALA A 50 -1.10 -4.32 2.85
N VAL A 51 -1.23 -4.48 4.17
CA VAL A 51 -2.41 -4.05 4.92
C VAL A 51 -1.94 -3.21 6.10
N VAL A 52 -2.51 -2.02 6.26
CA VAL A 52 -2.25 -1.16 7.40
C VAL A 52 -3.21 -1.54 8.52
N LYS A 53 -2.67 -1.98 9.66
CA LYS A 53 -3.46 -2.39 10.84
C LYS A 53 -3.62 -1.26 11.85
N ASP A 54 -2.57 -0.47 11.99
CA ASP A 54 -2.51 0.67 12.89
C ASP A 54 -1.76 1.79 12.18
N TYR A 55 -2.32 2.97 12.17
CA TYR A 55 -1.75 4.15 11.51
C TYR A 55 -0.97 5.05 12.49
N GLY A 56 -0.95 4.72 13.78
CA GLY A 56 -0.28 5.51 14.82
C GLY A 56 -0.93 6.88 15.06
N ASN A 57 -0.08 7.91 15.19
CA ASN A 57 -0.50 9.27 15.52
C ASN A 57 -0.89 10.03 14.23
N GLU A 58 -2.20 10.16 13.99
CA GLU A 58 -2.75 10.57 12.69
C GLU A 58 -3.50 11.91 12.73
N GLU A 59 -2.98 12.93 12.03
CA GLU A 59 -3.81 14.04 11.54
C GLU A 59 -3.69 14.20 10.02
N GLN A 60 -2.47 14.32 9.47
CA GLN A 60 -2.31 14.65 8.05
C GLN A 60 -2.42 13.44 7.11
N GLY A 61 -1.79 12.31 7.45
CA GLY A 61 -1.79 11.12 6.59
C GLY A 61 -3.21 10.55 6.37
N LYS A 62 -4.00 10.51 7.44
CA LYS A 62 -5.38 10.03 7.41
C LYS A 62 -6.30 10.91 6.58
N GLN A 63 -6.18 12.23 6.70
CA GLN A 63 -7.01 13.17 5.96
C GLN A 63 -6.77 13.04 4.46
N VAL A 64 -5.51 12.89 4.03
CA VAL A 64 -5.16 12.66 2.62
C VAL A 64 -5.72 11.33 2.13
N LEU A 65 -5.57 10.24 2.91
CA LEU A 65 -6.14 8.94 2.58
C LEU A 65 -7.66 8.98 2.45
N GLN A 66 -8.33 9.64 3.39
CA GLN A 66 -9.78 9.76 3.41
C GLN A 66 -10.31 10.57 2.23
N GLN A 67 -9.66 11.70 1.89
CA GLN A 67 -9.97 12.46 0.67
C GLN A 67 -9.73 11.64 -0.60
N TYR A 68 -8.64 10.86 -0.65
CA TYR A 68 -8.36 9.99 -1.79
C TYR A 68 -9.42 8.92 -1.98
N PHE A 69 -9.93 8.33 -0.90
CA PHE A 69 -11.01 7.35 -0.96
C PHE A 69 -12.37 7.97 -1.30
N ASP A 70 -12.65 9.17 -0.78
CA ASP A 70 -13.90 9.89 -1.07
C ASP A 70 -13.96 10.35 -2.54
N SER A 71 -12.84 10.83 -3.09
CA SER A 71 -12.73 11.21 -4.50
C SER A 71 -12.81 10.03 -5.47
N LYS A 72 -12.64 8.79 -4.99
CA LYS A 72 -12.65 7.57 -5.81
C LYS A 72 -13.92 6.74 -5.67
N LYS A 73 -14.87 7.23 -4.87
CA LYS A 73 -16.22 6.67 -4.73
C LYS A 73 -17.09 7.07 -5.93
#